data_AF-M2YJL2-F1
#
_entry.id   AF-M2YJL2-F1
#
_cell.length_a   1.000
_cell.length_b   1.000
_cell.length_c   1.000
_cell.angle_alpha   90.00
_cell.angle_beta   90.00
_cell.angle_gamma   90.00
#
_symmetry.space_group_name_H-M   'P 1'
#
loop_
_entity.id
_entity.type
_entity.pdbx_description
1 polymer ?
#
loop_
_entity_poly.entity_id
_entity_poly.type
_entity_poly.pdbx_seq_one_letter_code
_entity_poly.pdbx_strand_id
1 'polypeptide(L)'
;MKAGHCDLQDTAGITKLKAPEIVDELNGLTSKAQALQAPIQSITPNNGVLIVVSQGPFPSIIKGYADIVTAGTYLVAGLQDQGSLSGKDADDVYSAYTAFAKVNEFTLHMLNGKGATYANLPFVTQPVAAVLRNVENIYDTLAFTLADATKSHAAELQGAAGKLGEELDRIIYTYQGR
;
A
#
# COMPACT_ATOMS: atom_id res chain seq x y z
N MET A 1 -1.63 25.37 21.04
CA MET A 1 -1.92 24.11 20.31
C MET A 1 -0.86 23.92 19.24
N LYS A 2 0.14 23.09 19.53
CA LYS A 2 1.09 22.50 18.58
C LYS A 2 1.87 21.42 19.35
N ALA A 3 1.35 20.19 19.33
CA ALA A 3 2.18 19.01 19.48
C ALA A 3 2.57 18.66 18.03
N GLY A 4 3.83 18.74 17.66
CA GLY A 4 4.86 17.82 18.12
C GLY A 4 5.01 16.80 17.01
N HIS A 5 5.55 17.26 15.88
CA HIS A 5 5.93 16.41 14.74
C HIS A 5 7.08 15.55 15.25
N CYS A 6 6.81 14.28 15.58
CA CYS A 6 7.81 13.37 16.11
C CYS A 6 8.89 13.13 15.05
N ASP A 7 10.11 13.28 15.55
CA ASP A 7 11.39 13.09 14.89
C ASP A 7 11.54 11.62 14.48
N LEU A 8 11.67 11.36 13.17
CA LEU A 8 11.89 10.03 12.61
C LEU A 8 13.40 9.72 12.57
N GLN A 9 14.09 9.74 13.70
CA GLN A 9 15.48 9.24 13.82
C GLN A 9 15.78 8.74 15.24
N ASP A 10 15.25 7.58 15.60
CA ASP A 10 15.89 6.75 16.64
C ASP A 10 15.79 5.27 16.25
N THR A 11 16.92 4.67 15.88
CA THR A 11 17.07 3.23 15.65
C THR A 11 17.24 2.46 16.97
N ALA A 12 16.53 2.87 18.01
CA ALA A 12 16.20 2.03 19.15
C ALA A 12 15.18 0.98 18.68
N GLY A 13 15.37 -0.29 19.06
CA GLY A 13 14.56 -1.42 18.58
C GLY A 13 13.07 -1.07 18.53
N ILE A 14 12.44 -1.34 17.39
CA ILE A 14 11.07 -0.90 17.09
C ILE A 14 10.18 -1.36 18.24
N THR A 15 9.75 -0.40 19.06
CA THR A 15 8.91 -0.69 20.21
C THR A 15 7.55 -1.10 19.69
N LYS A 16 6.99 -2.17 20.26
CA LYS A 16 5.65 -2.67 19.95
C LYS A 16 4.62 -1.54 19.89
N LEU A 17 3.92 -1.41 18.77
CA LEU A 17 2.94 -0.35 18.55
C LEU A 17 1.66 -0.60 19.36
N LYS A 18 1.11 0.47 19.93
CA LYS A 18 -0.22 0.47 20.55
C LYS A 18 -1.30 0.55 19.47
N ALA A 19 -2.53 0.14 19.79
CA ALA A 19 -3.64 0.16 18.84
C ALA A 19 -3.87 1.53 18.17
N PRO A 20 -3.83 2.68 18.87
CA PRO A 20 -3.94 3.98 18.20
C PRO A 20 -2.80 4.27 17.22
N GLU A 21 -1.57 3.84 17.53
CA GLU A 21 -0.42 4.02 16.66
C GLU A 21 -0.55 3.14 15.41
N ILE A 22 -1.03 1.90 15.55
CA ILE A 22 -1.35 1.02 14.41
C ILE A 22 -2.40 1.65 13.51
N VAL A 23 -3.46 2.23 14.10
CA VAL A 23 -4.51 2.93 13.35
C VAL A 23 -3.94 4.14 12.61
N ASP A 24 -3.09 4.94 13.26
CA ASP A 24 -2.46 6.11 12.64
C ASP A 24 -1.55 5.71 11.46
N GLU A 25 -0.76 4.65 11.61
CA GLU A 25 0.09 4.12 10.53
C GLU A 25 -0.74 3.57 9.35
N LEU A 26 -1.84 2.84 9.62
CA LEU A 26 -2.77 2.39 8.58
C LEU A 26 -3.44 3.56 7.84
N ASN A 27 -3.81 4.62 8.57
CA ASN A 27 -4.33 5.85 7.98
C ASN A 27 -3.27 6.59 7.16
N GLY A 28 -2.01 6.53 7.59
CA GLY A 28 -0.85 7.02 6.85
C GLY A 28 -0.66 6.29 5.52
N LEU A 29 -0.72 4.96 5.53
CA LEU A 29 -0.69 4.14 4.32
C LEU A 29 -1.87 4.43 3.39
N THR A 30 -3.07 4.58 3.95
CA THR A 30 -4.28 4.97 3.22
C THR A 30 -4.07 6.31 2.51
N SER A 31 -3.53 7.30 3.22
CA SER A 31 -3.28 8.63 2.67
C SER A 31 -2.24 8.62 1.54
N LYS A 32 -1.19 7.78 1.66
CA LYS A 32 -0.21 7.58 0.59
C LYS A 32 -0.84 6.97 -0.66
N ALA A 33 -1.73 6.00 -0.50
CA ALA A 33 -2.47 5.40 -1.61
C ALA A 33 -3.45 6.39 -2.26
N GLN A 34 -4.07 7.29 -1.50
CA GLN A 34 -4.89 8.39 -2.03
C GLN A 34 -4.04 9.39 -2.84
N ALA A 35 -2.84 9.73 -2.35
CA ALA A 35 -1.94 10.66 -3.04
C ALA A 35 -1.50 10.16 -4.43
N LEU A 36 -1.50 8.84 -4.65
CA LEU A 36 -1.22 8.23 -5.96
C LEU A 36 -2.34 8.43 -6.98
N GLN A 37 -3.56 8.75 -6.57
CA GLN A 37 -4.69 8.84 -7.48
C GLN A 37 -4.54 9.95 -8.52
N ALA A 38 -4.05 11.13 -8.11
CA ALA A 38 -3.80 12.25 -9.00
C ALA A 38 -2.75 11.95 -10.09
N PRO A 39 -1.54 11.45 -9.77
CA PRO A 39 -0.58 11.07 -10.81
C PRO A 39 -1.05 9.88 -11.67
N ILE A 40 -1.86 8.97 -11.15
CA ILE A 40 -2.48 7.90 -11.96
C ILE A 40 -3.48 8.50 -12.96
N GLN A 41 -4.32 9.45 -12.54
CA GLN A 41 -5.29 10.10 -13.41
C GLN A 41 -4.63 10.92 -14.52
N SER A 42 -3.46 11.51 -14.25
CA SER A 42 -2.70 12.30 -15.24
C SER A 42 -2.02 11.46 -16.31
N ILE A 43 -2.10 10.13 -16.22
CA ILE A 43 -1.71 9.24 -17.31
C ILE A 43 -2.63 9.47 -18.52
N THR A 44 -2.07 10.02 -19.60
CA THR A 44 -2.75 10.23 -20.89
C THR A 44 -1.95 9.59 -22.02
N PRO A 45 -2.60 9.03 -23.08
CA PRO A 45 -1.90 8.37 -24.19
C PRO A 45 -0.76 9.22 -24.79
N ASN A 46 -0.91 10.55 -24.81
CA ASN A 46 0.07 11.50 -25.34
C ASN A 46 1.35 11.62 -24.50
N ASN A 47 1.33 11.21 -23.22
CA ASN A 47 2.52 11.18 -22.38
C ASN A 47 3.56 10.15 -22.85
N GLY A 48 3.24 9.25 -23.80
CA GLY A 48 4.15 8.23 -24.33
C GLY A 48 5.56 8.74 -24.67
N VAL A 49 5.66 9.94 -25.26
CA VAL A 49 6.95 10.57 -25.60
C VAL A 49 7.71 11.04 -24.34
N LEU A 50 7.01 11.65 -23.37
CA LEU A 50 7.62 12.07 -22.10
C LEU A 50 8.09 10.88 -21.27
N ILE A 51 7.40 9.75 -21.37
CA ILE A 51 7.73 8.53 -20.64
C ILE A 51 9.08 7.94 -21.11
N VAL A 52 9.40 8.02 -22.41
CA VAL A 52 10.71 7.59 -22.95
C VAL A 52 11.87 8.35 -22.33
N VAL A 53 11.67 9.63 -22.01
CA VAL A 53 12.68 10.48 -21.36
C VAL A 53 12.49 10.58 -19.83
N SER A 54 11.69 9.67 -19.24
CA SER A 54 11.41 9.63 -17.79
C SER A 54 10.76 10.90 -17.20
N GLN A 55 10.05 11.68 -18.02
CA GLN A 55 9.31 12.89 -17.61
C GLN A 55 7.79 12.68 -17.51
N GLY A 56 7.33 11.42 -17.55
CA GLY A 56 5.92 11.07 -17.38
C GLY A 56 5.48 10.98 -15.90
N PRO A 57 4.23 10.58 -15.63
CA PRO A 57 3.72 10.39 -14.27
C PRO A 57 4.26 9.11 -13.58
N PHE A 58 4.78 8.15 -14.34
CA PHE A 58 5.24 6.85 -13.83
C PHE A 58 6.35 6.92 -12.77
N PRO A 59 7.40 7.75 -12.90
CA PRO A 59 8.38 7.96 -11.82
C PRO A 59 7.74 8.33 -10.48
N SER A 60 6.76 9.24 -10.48
CA SER A 60 6.04 9.63 -9.26
C SER A 60 5.20 8.50 -8.68
N ILE A 61 4.58 7.68 -9.54
CA ILE A 61 3.79 6.51 -9.13
C ILE A 61 4.69 5.44 -8.51
N ILE A 62 5.82 5.12 -9.16
CA ILE A 62 6.80 4.15 -8.66
C ILE A 62 7.35 4.62 -7.31
N LYS A 63 7.71 5.90 -7.21
CA LYS A 63 8.16 6.47 -5.94
C LYS A 63 7.09 6.38 -4.85
N GLY A 64 5.84 6.72 -5.15
CA GLY A 64 4.77 6.68 -4.16
C GLY A 64 4.50 5.25 -3.65
N TYR A 65 4.54 4.24 -4.52
CA TYR A 65 4.47 2.83 -4.07
C TYR A 65 5.71 2.40 -3.28
N ALA A 66 6.92 2.87 -3.61
CA ALA A 66 8.10 2.61 -2.80
C ALA A 66 8.00 3.25 -1.40
N ASP A 67 7.40 4.44 -1.30
CA ASP A 67 7.13 5.10 -0.02
C ASP A 67 6.06 4.33 0.79
N ILE A 68 5.08 3.69 0.14
CA ILE A 68 4.12 2.77 0.76
C ILE A 68 4.83 1.52 1.29
N VAL A 69 5.72 0.89 0.49
CA VAL A 69 6.50 -0.27 0.92
C VAL A 69 7.32 0.05 2.15
N THR A 70 7.96 1.22 2.18
CA THR A 70 8.78 1.67 3.32
C THR A 70 7.94 1.83 4.59
N ALA A 71 6.81 2.55 4.50
CA ALA A 71 5.91 2.75 5.63
C ALA A 71 5.26 1.43 6.10
N GLY A 72 4.90 0.55 5.17
CA GLY A 72 4.34 -0.76 5.51
C GLY A 72 5.36 -1.67 6.17
N THR A 73 6.63 -1.60 5.75
CA THR A 73 7.73 -2.32 6.42
C THR A 73 7.90 -1.87 7.87
N TYR A 74 7.82 -0.55 8.12
CA TYR A 74 7.84 0.00 9.47
C TYR A 74 6.68 -0.51 10.32
N LEU A 75 5.44 -0.46 9.79
CA LEU A 75 4.26 -0.96 10.47
C LEU A 75 4.35 -2.47 10.76
N VAL A 76 4.76 -3.28 9.77
CA VAL A 76 4.98 -4.74 9.96
C VAL A 76 5.95 -4.99 11.10
N ALA A 77 7.07 -4.26 11.13
CA ALA A 77 8.06 -4.44 12.18
C ALA A 77 7.53 -4.01 13.56
N GLY A 78 6.69 -2.97 13.63
CA GLY A 78 6.02 -2.56 14.87
C GLY A 78 4.90 -3.49 15.34
N LEU A 79 4.40 -4.35 14.45
CA LEU A 79 3.44 -5.42 14.73
C LEU A 79 4.12 -6.76 15.06
N GLN A 80 5.44 -6.87 14.96
CA GLN A 80 6.15 -8.08 15.39
C GLN A 80 5.94 -8.29 16.89
N ASP A 81 5.62 -9.52 17.28
CA ASP A 81 5.29 -9.89 18.65
C ASP A 81 4.10 -9.10 19.24
N GLN A 82 3.22 -8.59 18.36
CA GLN A 82 1.95 -8.00 18.75
C GLN A 82 1.03 -9.08 19.31
N GLY A 83 1.13 -9.32 20.62
CA GLY A 83 0.11 -10.05 21.37
C GLY A 83 -1.31 -9.53 21.09
N SER A 84 -2.32 -10.36 21.36
CA SER A 84 -3.70 -10.11 20.94
C SER A 84 -4.25 -8.78 21.45
N LEU A 85 -4.75 -7.97 20.52
CA LEU A 85 -5.68 -6.88 20.76
C LEU A 85 -7.09 -7.45 20.98
N SER A 86 -7.94 -6.70 21.67
CA SER A 86 -9.32 -7.11 21.95
C SER A 86 -10.24 -5.92 22.16
N GLY A 87 -11.55 -6.16 22.07
CA GLY A 87 -12.57 -5.12 22.23
C GLY A 87 -12.36 -3.98 21.26
N LYS A 88 -12.51 -2.75 21.76
CA LYS A 88 -12.45 -1.53 20.95
C LYS A 88 -11.14 -1.39 20.16
N ASP A 89 -10.01 -1.79 20.73
CA ASP A 89 -8.71 -1.70 20.06
C ASP A 89 -8.65 -2.58 18.81
N ALA A 90 -9.21 -3.80 18.90
CA ALA A 90 -9.28 -4.69 17.74
C ALA A 90 -10.26 -4.16 16.68
N ASP A 91 -11.40 -3.61 17.11
CA ASP A 91 -12.40 -3.02 16.22
C ASP A 91 -11.87 -1.80 15.46
N ASP A 92 -11.14 -0.92 16.15
CA ASP A 92 -10.54 0.28 15.55
C ASP A 92 -9.48 -0.08 14.52
N VAL A 93 -8.60 -1.04 14.84
CA VAL A 93 -7.55 -1.54 13.91
C VAL A 93 -8.18 -2.22 12.69
N TYR A 94 -9.20 -3.05 12.89
CA TYR A 94 -9.95 -3.68 11.80
C TYR A 94 -10.61 -2.64 10.87
N SER A 95 -11.24 -1.63 11.44
CA SER A 95 -11.86 -0.54 10.69
C SER A 95 -10.83 0.23 9.85
N ALA A 96 -9.69 0.56 10.46
CA ALA A 96 -8.59 1.23 9.77
C ALA A 96 -8.03 0.39 8.62
N TYR A 97 -7.80 -0.91 8.83
CA TYR A 97 -7.34 -1.82 7.77
C TYR A 97 -8.37 -1.91 6.63
N THR A 98 -9.65 -1.99 6.95
CA THR A 98 -10.70 -2.06 5.93
C THR A 98 -10.76 -0.78 5.08
N ALA A 99 -10.57 0.39 5.69
CA ALA A 99 -10.47 1.65 4.95
C ALA A 99 -9.23 1.69 4.05
N PHE A 100 -8.09 1.26 4.59
CA PHE A 100 -6.85 1.07 3.84
C PHE A 100 -7.02 0.15 2.63
N ALA A 101 -7.63 -1.03 2.81
CA ALA A 101 -7.82 -2.01 1.75
C ALA A 101 -8.72 -1.45 0.63
N LYS A 102 -9.84 -0.81 0.98
CA LYS A 102 -10.77 -0.20 0.01
C LYS A 102 -10.12 0.89 -0.85
N VAL A 103 -9.32 1.76 -0.22
CA VAL A 103 -8.63 2.83 -0.94
C VAL A 103 -7.59 2.25 -1.90
N ASN A 104 -6.84 1.23 -1.46
CA ASN A 104 -5.84 0.61 -2.31
C ASN A 104 -6.48 -0.16 -3.48
N GLU A 105 -7.56 -0.90 -3.24
CA GLU A 105 -8.33 -1.55 -4.30
C GLU A 105 -8.76 -0.53 -5.37
N PHE A 106 -9.32 0.61 -4.95
CA PHE A 106 -9.72 1.68 -5.89
C PHE A 106 -8.52 2.29 -6.64
N THR A 107 -7.42 2.57 -5.94
CA THR A 107 -6.21 3.14 -6.54
C THR A 107 -5.58 2.17 -7.56
N LEU A 108 -5.52 0.87 -7.25
CA LEU A 108 -5.02 -0.17 -8.15
C LEU A 108 -5.93 -0.35 -9.35
N HIS A 109 -7.26 -0.36 -9.16
CA HIS A 109 -8.22 -0.44 -10.24
C HIS A 109 -8.06 0.71 -11.25
N MET A 110 -7.84 1.93 -10.76
CA MET A 110 -7.52 3.08 -11.62
C MET A 110 -6.21 2.90 -12.40
N LEU A 111 -5.15 2.43 -11.73
CA LEU A 111 -3.86 2.23 -12.40
C LEU A 111 -3.93 1.11 -13.43
N ASN A 112 -4.72 0.06 -13.18
CA ASN A 112 -4.94 -1.04 -14.12
C ASN A 112 -5.64 -0.54 -15.39
N GLY A 113 -6.71 0.25 -15.25
CA GLY A 113 -7.41 0.87 -16.38
C GLY A 113 -6.52 1.76 -17.26
N LYS A 114 -5.42 2.30 -16.70
CA LYS A 114 -4.41 3.07 -17.44
C LYS A 114 -3.29 2.20 -18.01
N GLY A 115 -2.90 1.14 -17.29
CA GLY A 115 -1.76 0.28 -17.61
C GLY A 115 -1.87 -0.42 -18.96
N ALA A 116 -3.08 -0.80 -19.37
CA ALA A 116 -3.34 -1.39 -20.69
C ALA A 116 -2.86 -0.52 -21.86
N THR A 117 -2.79 0.81 -21.68
CA THR A 117 -2.32 1.73 -22.73
C THR A 117 -0.80 1.66 -22.94
N TYR A 118 -0.03 1.21 -21.94
CA TYR A 118 1.44 1.21 -21.95
C TYR A 118 2.05 -0.18 -21.78
N ALA A 119 1.25 -1.24 -21.75
CA ALA A 119 1.70 -2.62 -21.54
C ALA A 119 2.85 -3.06 -22.47
N ASN A 120 3.00 -2.40 -23.62
CA ASN A 120 4.04 -2.65 -24.62
C ASN A 120 5.32 -1.82 -24.45
N LEU A 121 5.49 -1.04 -23.37
CA LEU A 121 6.67 -0.20 -23.12
C LEU A 121 7.53 -0.77 -21.97
N PRO A 122 8.54 -1.61 -22.23
CA PRO A 122 9.25 -2.37 -21.20
C PRO A 122 9.93 -1.52 -20.13
N PHE A 123 10.42 -0.34 -20.52
CA PHE A 123 11.10 0.62 -19.63
C PHE A 123 10.17 1.25 -18.59
N VAL A 124 8.85 1.09 -18.76
CA VAL A 124 7.82 1.56 -17.84
C VAL A 124 7.22 0.40 -17.07
N THR A 125 6.90 -0.66 -17.80
CA THR A 125 6.08 -1.73 -17.28
C THR A 125 6.85 -2.60 -16.29
N GLN A 126 8.13 -2.87 -16.54
CA GLN A 126 8.97 -3.65 -15.63
C GLN A 126 9.19 -2.96 -14.27
N PRO A 127 9.58 -1.67 -14.19
CA PRO A 127 9.69 -0.98 -12.89
C PRO A 127 8.38 -0.91 -12.10
N VAL A 128 7.25 -0.72 -12.78
CA VAL A 128 5.93 -0.71 -12.13
C VAL A 128 5.58 -2.08 -11.59
N ALA A 129 5.74 -3.15 -12.37
CA ALA A 129 5.52 -4.51 -11.90
C ALA A 129 6.45 -4.87 -10.74
N ALA A 130 7.72 -4.43 -10.77
CA ALA A 130 8.68 -4.68 -9.69
C ALA A 130 8.25 -4.06 -8.37
N VAL A 131 7.83 -2.78 -8.37
CA VAL A 131 7.39 -2.13 -7.13
C VAL A 131 6.06 -2.69 -6.62
N LEU A 132 5.13 -3.05 -7.53
CA LEU A 132 3.84 -3.63 -7.13
C LEU A 132 3.98 -5.02 -6.47
N ARG A 133 4.95 -5.85 -6.90
CA ARG A 133 5.27 -7.11 -6.18
C ARG A 133 5.77 -6.86 -4.75
N ASN A 134 6.52 -5.77 -4.54
CA ASN A 134 6.94 -5.41 -3.18
C ASN A 134 5.73 -4.94 -2.34
N VAL A 135 4.79 -4.22 -2.95
CA VAL A 135 3.55 -3.79 -2.30
C VAL A 135 2.72 -5.01 -1.89
N GLU A 136 2.56 -5.98 -2.78
CA GLU A 136 1.86 -7.25 -2.51
C GLU A 136 2.44 -7.99 -1.30
N ASN A 137 3.75 -8.23 -1.30
CA ASN A 137 4.42 -8.89 -0.17
C ASN A 137 4.15 -8.17 1.17
N ILE A 138 4.16 -6.83 1.16
CA ILE A 138 3.88 -6.03 2.36
C ILE A 138 2.41 -6.13 2.77
N TYR A 139 1.48 -6.09 1.83
CA TYR A 139 0.04 -6.13 2.13
C TYR A 139 -0.39 -7.49 2.67
N ASP A 140 0.15 -8.57 2.11
CA ASP A 140 -0.04 -9.93 2.62
C ASP A 140 0.52 -10.05 4.04
N THR A 141 1.76 -9.59 4.24
CA THR A 141 2.38 -9.64 5.58
C THR A 141 1.59 -8.82 6.60
N LEU A 142 1.13 -7.62 6.23
CA LEU A 142 0.26 -6.79 7.07
C LEU A 142 -1.06 -7.49 7.39
N ALA A 143 -1.71 -8.10 6.40
CA ALA A 143 -2.95 -8.83 6.61
C ALA A 143 -2.78 -9.98 7.60
N PHE A 144 -1.72 -10.79 7.43
CA PHE A 144 -1.45 -11.92 8.32
C PHE A 144 -1.12 -11.47 9.74
N THR A 145 -0.25 -10.48 9.90
CA THR A 145 0.15 -9.95 11.21
C THR A 145 -1.01 -9.27 11.94
N LEU A 146 -1.84 -8.50 11.24
CA LEU A 146 -3.03 -7.89 11.83
C LEU A 146 -4.10 -8.93 12.16
N ALA A 147 -4.28 -9.97 11.34
CA ALA A 147 -5.20 -11.06 11.64
C ALA A 147 -4.81 -11.81 12.92
N ASP A 148 -3.51 -12.05 13.15
CA ASP A 148 -3.05 -12.66 14.41
C ASP A 148 -3.20 -11.71 15.61
N ALA A 149 -2.94 -10.41 15.40
CA ALA A 149 -3.13 -9.39 16.44
C ALA A 149 -4.61 -9.13 16.78
N THR A 150 -5.52 -9.30 15.83
CA THR A 150 -6.96 -9.01 15.98
C THR A 150 -7.80 -10.27 15.72
N LYS A 151 -7.58 -11.33 16.49
CA LYS A 151 -8.17 -12.66 16.28
C LYS A 151 -9.69 -12.68 16.10
N SER A 152 -10.42 -11.71 16.67
CA SER A 152 -11.87 -11.56 16.49
C SER A 152 -12.29 -11.15 15.08
N HIS A 153 -11.39 -10.60 14.27
CA HIS A 153 -11.62 -10.09 12.90
C HIS A 153 -10.73 -10.78 11.85
N ALA A 154 -10.07 -11.88 12.23
CA ALA A 154 -9.06 -12.53 11.39
C ALA A 154 -9.61 -12.98 10.02
N ALA A 155 -10.83 -13.52 9.99
CA ALA A 155 -11.46 -14.01 8.76
C ALA A 155 -11.82 -12.86 7.81
N GLU A 156 -12.34 -11.75 8.35
CA GLU A 156 -12.69 -10.55 7.61
C GLU A 156 -11.45 -9.88 7.03
N LEU A 157 -10.37 -9.76 7.81
CA LEU A 157 -9.09 -9.23 7.37
C LEU A 157 -8.50 -10.07 6.23
N GLN A 158 -8.48 -11.40 6.38
CA GLN A 158 -8.00 -12.30 5.34
C GLN A 158 -8.86 -12.21 4.06
N GLY A 159 -10.18 -12.06 4.21
CA GLY A 159 -11.07 -11.85 3.07
C GLY A 159 -10.82 -10.53 2.32
N ALA A 160 -10.56 -9.45 3.05
CA ALA A 160 -10.19 -8.16 2.44
C ALA A 160 -8.81 -8.22 1.77
N ALA A 161 -7.85 -8.88 2.39
CA ALA A 161 -6.51 -9.10 1.84
C ALA A 161 -6.54 -9.91 0.55
N GLY A 162 -7.32 -11.00 0.50
CA GLY A 162 -7.45 -11.81 -0.70
C GLY A 162 -7.95 -11.02 -1.92
N LYS A 163 -8.96 -10.16 -1.74
CA LYS A 163 -9.44 -9.27 -2.82
C LYS A 163 -8.37 -8.30 -3.30
N LEU A 164 -7.61 -7.74 -2.36
CA LEU A 164 -6.55 -6.78 -2.66
C LEU A 164 -5.39 -7.47 -3.40
N GLY A 165 -5.01 -8.68 -2.97
CA GLY A 165 -4.04 -9.54 -3.65
C GLY A 165 -4.48 -9.88 -5.07
N GLU A 166 -5.73 -10.28 -5.27
CA GLU A 166 -6.25 -10.55 -6.62
C GLU A 166 -6.17 -9.33 -7.57
N GLU A 167 -6.40 -8.11 -7.06
CA GLU A 167 -6.24 -6.90 -7.89
C GLU A 167 -4.75 -6.60 -8.16
N LEU A 168 -3.87 -6.80 -7.18
CA LEU A 168 -2.41 -6.70 -7.35
C LEU A 168 -1.89 -7.68 -8.39
N ASP A 169 -2.30 -8.95 -8.33
CA ASP A 169 -1.99 -9.97 -9.31
C ASP A 169 -2.39 -9.54 -10.73
N ARG A 170 -3.64 -9.07 -10.89
CA ARG A 170 -4.15 -8.59 -12.18
C ARG A 170 -3.30 -7.47 -12.76
N ILE A 171 -2.99 -6.45 -11.95
CA ILE A 171 -2.23 -5.30 -12.44
C ILE A 171 -0.76 -5.63 -12.68
N ILE A 172 -0.15 -6.47 -11.84
CA ILE A 172 1.21 -6.97 -12.02
C ILE A 172 1.28 -7.74 -13.34
N TYR A 173 0.28 -8.56 -13.64
CA TYR A 173 0.17 -9.28 -14.91
C TYR A 173 0.10 -8.31 -16.11
N THR A 174 -0.78 -7.29 -16.05
CA THR A 174 -0.88 -6.23 -17.08
C THR A 174 0.48 -5.56 -17.34
N TYR A 175 1.23 -5.22 -16.29
CA TYR A 175 2.55 -4.58 -16.41
C TYR A 175 3.70 -5.57 -16.69
N GLN A 176 3.44 -6.87 -16.79
CA GLN A 176 4.40 -7.83 -17.35
C GLN A 176 4.24 -7.99 -18.87
N GLY A 177 3.29 -7.29 -19.49
CA GLY A 177 3.02 -7.34 -20.93
C GLY A 177 2.12 -8.51 -21.33
N ARG A 178 1.18 -8.90 -20.47
CA ARG A 178 0.16 -9.90 -20.76
C ARG A 178 -1.20 -9.49 -20.21
#